data_AF-A0A1B6J9S3-F1
#
_entry.id   AF-A0A1B6J9S3-F1
#
_cell.length_a   1.000
_cell.length_b   1.000
_cell.length_c   1.000
_cell.angle_alpha   90.00
_cell.angle_beta   90.00
_cell.angle_gamma   90.00
#
_symmetry.space_group_name_H-M   'P 1'
#
loop_
_entity.id
_entity.type
_entity.pdbx_description
1 polymer ?
#
loop_
_entity_poly.entity_id
_entity_poly.type
_entity_poly.pdbx_seq_one_letter_code
_entity_poly.pdbx_strand_id
1 'polypeptide(L)'
;RQCRSKECKMGGTGNDYIGTLNITSSGRICQGWTVKKPHYIPQKLLNKELFPELSLDRVDNFCRNPSHGISGPWCYTTSTNVEVDRCSVPDCDVADECTVIVTGGNVVRQNVYILPLWKTIGLEFKVKNWDPRWNEGLSIILSLSSKSVYYRLVIG
;
A
#
# COMPACT_ATOMS: atom_id res chain seq x y z
N ARG A 1 0.65 -19.01 7.81
CA ARG A 1 0.55 -17.56 7.52
C ARG A 1 -0.67 -17.02 8.26
N GLN A 2 -0.46 -16.19 9.29
CA GLN A 2 -1.50 -15.81 10.27
C GLN A 2 -2.26 -14.52 9.89
N CYS A 3 -1.78 -13.79 8.87
CA CYS A 3 -2.42 -12.57 8.36
C CYS A 3 -2.89 -12.83 6.92
N ARG A 4 -4.21 -12.99 6.71
CA ARG A 4 -4.86 -13.01 5.40
C ARG A 4 -6.14 -12.16 5.45
N SER A 5 -6.45 -11.42 4.39
CA SER A 5 -7.67 -10.59 4.32
C SER A 5 -8.43 -10.79 3.00
N LYS A 6 -9.77 -10.83 3.06
CA LYS A 6 -10.64 -10.95 1.87
C LYS A 6 -11.04 -9.61 1.28
N GLU A 7 -10.99 -8.55 2.08
CA GLU A 7 -11.55 -7.25 1.72
C GLU A 7 -10.47 -6.35 1.11
N CYS A 8 -9.21 -6.55 1.48
CA CYS A 8 -8.15 -5.56 1.30
C CYS A 8 -6.75 -6.17 1.46
N LYS A 9 -5.69 -5.42 1.11
CA LYS A 9 -4.29 -5.81 1.33
C LYS A 9 -3.72 -5.18 2.60
N MET A 10 -3.17 -5.97 3.53
CA MET A 10 -2.62 -5.48 4.81
C MET A 10 -1.22 -4.88 4.70
N GLY A 11 -0.52 -5.11 3.59
CA GLY A 11 0.79 -4.54 3.34
C GLY A 11 0.99 -4.24 1.86
N GLY A 12 1.91 -3.32 1.54
CA GLY A 12 2.02 -2.71 0.21
C GLY A 12 2.10 -3.68 -0.98
N THR A 13 2.64 -4.89 -0.81
CA THR A 13 2.69 -5.90 -1.88
C THR A 13 1.38 -6.69 -2.04
N GLY A 14 0.53 -6.79 -1.03
CA GLY A 14 -0.76 -7.49 -1.11
C GLY A 14 -0.67 -9.01 -1.31
N ASN A 15 0.40 -9.62 -0.82
CA ASN A 15 0.59 -11.08 -0.83
C ASN A 15 -0.34 -11.82 0.14
N ASP A 16 -0.99 -11.09 1.04
CA ASP A 16 -1.93 -11.54 2.05
C ASP A 16 -3.39 -11.52 1.58
N TYR A 17 -3.66 -10.87 0.43
CA TYR A 17 -5.00 -10.71 -0.11
C TYR A 17 -5.57 -12.03 -0.64
N ILE A 18 -6.64 -12.51 -0.01
CA ILE A 18 -7.41 -13.72 -0.34
C ILE A 18 -8.82 -13.40 -0.85
N GLY A 19 -9.07 -12.15 -1.26
CA GLY A 19 -10.36 -11.74 -1.76
C GLY A 19 -10.68 -12.29 -3.15
N THR A 20 -11.90 -12.02 -3.61
CA THR A 20 -12.47 -12.56 -4.85
C THR A 20 -12.47 -11.57 -6.02
N LEU A 21 -11.76 -10.44 -5.90
CA LEU A 21 -11.66 -9.48 -7.00
C LEU A 21 -11.02 -10.15 -8.22
N ASN A 22 -11.70 -10.10 -9.36
CA ASN A 22 -11.26 -10.67 -10.64
C ASN A 22 -11.42 -9.70 -11.82
N ILE A 23 -11.48 -8.40 -11.51
CA ILE A 23 -11.51 -7.31 -12.49
C ILE A 23 -10.34 -6.38 -12.20
N THR A 24 -9.61 -6.02 -13.25
CA THR A 24 -8.43 -5.15 -13.16
C THR A 24 -8.84 -3.69 -12.95
N SER A 25 -7.91 -2.82 -12.58
CA SER A 25 -8.16 -1.38 -12.45
C SER A 25 -8.65 -0.74 -13.76
N SER A 26 -8.27 -1.33 -14.89
CA SER A 26 -8.71 -0.91 -16.22
C SER A 26 -10.03 -1.57 -16.67
N GLY A 27 -10.70 -2.35 -15.80
CA GLY A 27 -11.96 -3.01 -16.10
C GLY A 27 -11.86 -4.32 -16.90
N ARG A 28 -10.66 -4.94 -17.00
CA ARG A 28 -10.49 -6.21 -17.72
C ARG A 28 -10.78 -7.39 -16.80
N ILE A 29 -11.45 -8.42 -17.34
CA ILE A 29 -11.72 -9.66 -16.60
C ILE A 29 -10.42 -10.48 -16.52
N CYS A 30 -10.13 -10.98 -15.32
CA CYS A 30 -8.98 -11.83 -15.07
C CYS A 30 -9.16 -13.24 -15.65
N GLN A 31 -8.08 -13.76 -16.21
CA GLN A 31 -7.90 -15.16 -16.58
C GLN A 31 -7.55 -15.99 -15.34
N GLY A 32 -8.02 -17.24 -15.29
CA GLY A 32 -7.66 -18.19 -14.24
C GLY A 32 -6.16 -18.51 -14.22
N TRP A 33 -5.56 -18.55 -13.03
CA TRP A 33 -4.11 -18.78 -12.86
C TRP A 33 -3.63 -20.14 -13.39
N THR A 34 -4.52 -21.13 -13.44
CA THR A 34 -4.23 -22.49 -13.94
C THR A 34 -4.69 -22.69 -15.38
N VAL A 35 -5.38 -21.71 -15.98
CA VAL A 35 -5.90 -21.78 -17.35
C VAL A 35 -4.79 -21.39 -18.33
N LYS A 36 -4.69 -22.11 -19.46
CA LYS A 36 -3.64 -21.93 -20.47
C LYS A 36 -3.97 -20.93 -21.58
N LYS A 37 -5.13 -20.28 -21.53
CA LYS A 37 -5.64 -19.38 -22.57
C LYS A 37 -6.40 -18.19 -21.95
N PRO A 38 -6.39 -17.00 -22.58
CA PRO A 38 -5.60 -16.65 -23.77
C PRO A 38 -4.08 -16.62 -23.56
N HIS A 39 -3.61 -16.40 -22.34
CA HIS A 39 -2.19 -16.25 -22.04
C HIS A 39 -1.59 -17.48 -21.39
N TYR A 40 -0.33 -17.77 -21.72
CA TYR A 40 0.43 -18.84 -21.07
C TYR A 40 1.04 -18.35 -19.76
N ILE A 41 0.73 -19.02 -18.65
CA ILE A 41 1.26 -18.68 -17.33
C ILE A 41 2.50 -19.56 -17.06
N PRO A 42 3.69 -18.96 -16.84
CA PRO A 42 4.93 -19.70 -16.60
C PRO A 42 4.85 -20.60 -15.36
N GLN A 43 5.36 -21.84 -15.47
CA GLN A 43 5.34 -22.82 -14.38
C GLN A 43 5.98 -22.31 -13.07
N LYS A 44 6.96 -21.42 -13.16
CA LYS A 44 7.61 -20.77 -12.00
C LYS A 44 6.63 -19.97 -11.13
N LEU A 45 5.54 -19.46 -11.69
CA LEU A 45 4.49 -18.74 -10.97
C LEU A 45 3.43 -19.68 -10.39
N LEU A 46 3.36 -20.93 -10.86
CA LEU A 46 2.42 -21.96 -10.40
C LEU A 46 2.97 -22.74 -9.19
N ASN A 47 3.60 -22.04 -8.24
CA ASN A 47 3.97 -22.61 -6.94
C ASN A 47 2.93 -22.18 -5.90
N LYS A 48 2.27 -23.15 -5.26
CA LYS A 48 1.26 -22.92 -4.21
C LYS A 48 1.74 -22.02 -3.07
N GLU A 49 3.04 -22.00 -2.77
CA GLU A 49 3.64 -21.19 -1.71
C GLU A 49 3.66 -19.69 -2.02
N LEU A 50 3.56 -19.32 -3.30
CA LEU A 50 3.49 -17.93 -3.76
C LEU A 50 2.09 -17.34 -3.57
N PHE A 51 1.09 -18.18 -3.34
CA PHE A 51 -0.30 -17.76 -3.17
C PHE A 51 -0.72 -17.80 -1.69
N PRO A 52 -1.56 -16.86 -1.23
CA PRO A 52 -2.01 -16.84 0.16
C PRO A 52 -2.95 -18.00 0.54
N GLU A 53 -3.57 -18.65 -0.44
CA GLU A 53 -4.43 -19.83 -0.28
C GLU A 53 -3.64 -21.10 0.01
N LEU A 54 -2.35 -21.13 -0.33
CA LEU A 54 -1.51 -22.35 -0.33
C LEU A 54 -2.08 -23.49 -1.20
N SER A 55 -2.88 -23.14 -2.21
CA SER A 55 -3.55 -24.07 -3.13
C SER A 55 -3.80 -23.37 -4.45
N LEU A 56 -3.33 -23.96 -5.57
CA LEU A 56 -3.54 -23.42 -6.92
C LEU A 56 -5.01 -23.51 -7.36
N ASP A 57 -5.73 -24.54 -6.92
CA ASP A 57 -7.13 -24.75 -7.28
C ASP A 57 -8.06 -23.70 -6.67
N ARG A 58 -7.65 -23.08 -5.55
CA ARG A 58 -8.45 -22.09 -4.81
C ARG A 58 -8.17 -20.64 -5.22
N VAL A 59 -7.12 -20.39 -6.00
CA VAL A 59 -6.79 -19.03 -6.46
C VAL A 59 -7.74 -18.58 -7.57
N ASP A 60 -8.27 -19.53 -8.35
CA ASP A 60 -9.18 -19.29 -9.46
C ASP A 60 -8.63 -18.22 -10.43
N ASN A 61 -9.41 -17.18 -10.73
CA ASN A 61 -9.01 -16.01 -11.50
C ASN A 61 -8.88 -14.73 -10.65
N PHE A 62 -8.67 -14.87 -9.34
CA PHE A 62 -8.60 -13.71 -8.45
C PHE A 62 -7.27 -12.98 -8.53
N CYS A 63 -7.30 -11.67 -8.29
CA CYS A 63 -6.11 -10.82 -8.26
C CYS A 63 -5.14 -11.24 -7.16
N ARG A 64 -3.89 -11.53 -7.51
CA ARG A 64 -2.84 -11.97 -6.56
C ARG A 64 -1.49 -11.37 -6.91
N ASN A 65 -0.54 -11.45 -5.99
CA ASN A 65 0.83 -10.97 -6.23
C ASN A 65 1.88 -12.05 -5.96
N PRO A 66 1.98 -13.10 -6.81
CA PRO A 66 3.03 -14.10 -6.65
C PRO A 66 4.45 -13.53 -6.84
N SER A 67 4.58 -12.33 -7.44
CA SER A 67 5.87 -11.66 -7.67
C SER A 67 6.42 -10.90 -6.47
N HIS A 68 5.65 -10.73 -5.38
CA HIS A 68 6.03 -9.90 -4.23
C HIS A 68 6.41 -8.45 -4.60
N GLY A 69 5.98 -7.96 -5.76
CA GLY A 69 6.32 -6.63 -6.26
C GLY A 69 5.53 -5.54 -5.54
N ILE A 70 6.14 -4.37 -5.37
CA ILE A 70 5.50 -3.19 -4.74
C ILE A 70 4.29 -2.65 -5.51
N SER A 71 4.09 -3.09 -6.76
CA SER A 71 2.92 -2.72 -7.59
C SER A 71 1.59 -3.32 -7.08
N GLY A 72 1.63 -4.24 -6.12
CA GLY A 72 0.43 -4.85 -5.55
C GLY A 72 -0.15 -6.02 -6.37
N PRO A 73 -1.38 -6.46 -6.05
CA PRO A 73 -2.07 -7.55 -6.73
C PRO A 73 -2.34 -7.26 -8.21
N TRP A 74 -2.21 -8.29 -9.03
CA TRP A 74 -2.43 -8.26 -10.47
C TRP A 74 -3.05 -9.58 -10.94
N CYS A 75 -3.44 -9.66 -12.20
CA CYS A 75 -3.86 -10.92 -12.81
C CYS A 75 -3.51 -10.94 -14.30
N TYR A 76 -3.46 -12.14 -14.87
CA TYR A 76 -3.53 -12.29 -16.32
C TYR A 76 -4.92 -11.87 -16.80
N THR A 77 -5.04 -11.26 -17.97
CA THR A 77 -6.35 -10.80 -18.46
C THR A 77 -6.93 -11.74 -19.52
N THR A 78 -8.24 -11.69 -19.72
CA THR A 78 -8.92 -12.39 -20.82
C THR A 78 -8.76 -11.69 -22.17
N SER A 79 -8.14 -10.51 -22.22
CA SER A 79 -7.87 -9.76 -23.45
C SER A 79 -6.61 -10.28 -24.13
N THR A 80 -6.67 -10.58 -25.43
CA THR A 80 -5.50 -11.02 -26.22
C THR A 80 -4.40 -9.97 -26.33
N ASN A 81 -4.73 -8.69 -26.13
CA ASN A 81 -3.81 -7.57 -26.35
C ASN A 81 -3.08 -7.15 -25.06
N VAL A 82 -3.55 -7.58 -23.88
CA VAL A 82 -2.99 -7.20 -22.59
C VAL A 82 -2.79 -8.46 -21.76
N GLU A 83 -1.55 -8.93 -21.67
CA GLU A 83 -1.23 -10.18 -20.97
C GLU A 83 -1.54 -10.09 -19.47
N VAL A 84 -1.05 -9.04 -18.83
CA VAL A 84 -1.16 -8.79 -17.38
C VAL A 84 -1.64 -7.36 -17.14
N ASP A 85 -2.50 -7.20 -16.14
CA ASP A 85 -2.97 -5.89 -15.70
C ASP A 85 -3.12 -5.86 -14.17
N ARG A 86 -3.02 -4.67 -13.58
CA ARG A 86 -3.03 -4.47 -12.13
C ARG A 86 -4.46 -4.47 -11.60
N CYS A 87 -4.63 -4.90 -10.36
CA CYS A 87 -5.92 -4.83 -9.69
C CYS A 87 -5.97 -3.70 -8.67
N SER A 88 -7.13 -3.07 -8.55
CA SER A 88 -7.36 -2.02 -7.55
C SER A 88 -7.83 -2.65 -6.24
N VAL A 89 -6.92 -3.35 -5.55
CA VAL A 89 -7.18 -3.85 -4.20
C VAL A 89 -6.86 -2.74 -3.20
N PRO A 90 -7.85 -2.27 -2.41
CA PRO A 90 -7.60 -1.25 -1.41
C PRO A 90 -6.66 -1.78 -0.34
N ASP A 91 -5.82 -0.90 0.21
CA ASP A 91 -5.15 -1.20 1.47
C ASP A 91 -6.21 -1.46 2.55
N CYS A 92 -5.93 -2.38 3.46
CA CYS A 92 -6.84 -2.59 4.57
C CYS A 92 -6.93 -1.31 5.35
N ASP A 93 -8.16 -0.93 5.69
CA ASP A 93 -8.43 0.01 6.77
C ASP A 93 -7.89 -0.62 8.06
N VAL A 94 -6.58 -0.59 8.27
CA VAL A 94 -6.14 0.07 9.48
C VAL A 94 -6.46 1.51 9.14
N ALA A 95 -7.50 2.07 9.79
CA ALA A 95 -7.91 3.44 9.56
C ALA A 95 -6.65 4.27 9.24
N ASP A 96 -6.63 4.95 8.09
CA ASP A 96 -5.86 6.15 7.84
C ASP A 96 -4.35 6.24 8.24
N GLU A 97 -3.50 5.24 8.03
CA GLU A 97 -2.06 5.44 8.25
C GLU A 97 -1.36 6.02 6.99
N CYS A 98 -0.81 7.23 7.09
CA CYS A 98 0.09 7.80 6.08
C CYS A 98 1.53 7.70 6.55
N THR A 99 2.36 6.96 5.82
CA THR A 99 3.82 6.93 6.03
C THR A 99 4.45 8.17 5.40
N VAL A 100 4.98 9.08 6.22
CA VAL A 100 5.77 10.22 5.74
C VAL A 100 7.25 9.87 5.88
N ILE A 101 7.94 9.82 4.74
CA ILE A 101 9.38 9.59 4.71
C ILE A 101 10.06 10.94 4.88
N VAL A 102 10.67 11.17 6.03
CA VAL A 102 11.49 12.36 6.28
C VAL A 102 12.91 12.05 5.82
N THR A 103 13.27 12.53 4.64
CA THR A 103 14.68 12.50 4.18
C THR A 103 15.43 13.67 4.81
N GLY A 104 16.07 13.40 5.95
CA GLY A 104 17.15 14.24 6.46
C GLY A 104 18.41 14.07 5.61
N GLY A 105 19.12 15.17 5.31
CA GLY A 105 20.35 15.13 4.53
C GLY A 105 21.38 14.14 5.09
N ASN A 106 21.88 13.27 4.21
CA ASN A 106 23.01 12.33 4.33
C ASN A 106 23.11 11.39 5.56
N VAL A 107 22.18 11.39 6.51
CA VAL A 107 22.25 10.44 7.65
C VAL A 107 20.84 9.93 7.98
N VAL A 108 20.62 8.66 7.66
CA VAL A 108 19.47 7.80 8.03
C VAL A 108 18.09 8.27 7.55
N ARG A 109 17.47 7.47 6.67
CA ARG A 109 16.03 7.57 6.36
C ARG A 109 15.25 7.08 7.57
N GLN A 110 14.70 7.99 8.37
CA GLN A 110 13.74 7.63 9.40
C GLN A 110 12.32 7.73 8.83
N ASN A 111 11.61 6.61 8.90
CA ASN A 111 10.20 6.56 8.56
C ASN A 111 9.41 7.07 9.76
N VAL A 112 8.59 8.09 9.56
CA VAL A 112 7.67 8.58 10.58
C VAL A 112 6.27 8.14 10.19
N TYR A 113 5.59 7.47 11.11
CA TYR A 113 4.22 7.00 10.95
C TYR A 113 3.28 8.03 11.56
N ILE A 114 2.35 8.56 10.76
CA ILE A 114 1.31 9.46 11.25
C ILE A 114 0.03 8.65 11.42
N LEU A 115 -0.45 8.59 12.67
CA LEU A 115 -1.70 7.93 13.01
C LEU A 115 -2.91 8.73 12.47
N PRO A 116 -4.02 8.06 12.14
CA PRO A 116 -5.27 8.67 11.63
C PRO A 116 -5.75 9.88 12.40
N LEU A 117 -5.77 9.72 13.72
CA LEU A 117 -6.27 10.72 14.65
C LEU A 117 -5.50 12.03 14.49
N TRP A 118 -4.22 11.97 14.13
CA TRP A 118 -3.33 13.11 13.99
C TRP A 118 -3.48 13.83 12.64
N LYS A 119 -4.24 13.26 11.68
CA LYS A 119 -4.58 13.94 10.41
C LYS A 119 -5.61 15.05 10.59
N THR A 120 -6.56 14.86 11.50
CA THR A 120 -7.67 15.80 11.73
C THR A 120 -7.36 16.83 12.81
N ILE A 121 -6.62 16.43 13.85
CA ILE A 121 -6.22 17.33 14.95
C ILE A 121 -4.86 18.01 14.70
N GLY A 122 -4.05 17.49 13.76
CA GLY A 122 -2.68 17.92 13.51
C GLY A 122 -1.63 17.17 14.35
N LEU A 123 -0.35 17.33 13.99
CA LEU A 123 0.78 16.86 14.81
C LEU A 123 1.15 17.95 15.81
N GLU A 124 1.02 17.67 17.11
CA GLU A 124 1.55 18.54 18.16
C GLU A 124 3.00 18.16 18.44
N PHE A 125 3.91 19.09 18.19
CA PHE A 125 5.27 19.02 18.72
C PHE A 125 5.58 20.33 19.43
N LYS A 126 6.25 20.23 20.58
CA LYS A 126 6.67 21.38 21.37
C LYS A 126 8.15 21.59 21.14
N VAL A 127 8.50 22.76 20.62
CA VAL A 127 9.88 23.19 20.61
C VAL A 127 10.10 24.03 21.86
N LYS A 128 10.94 23.54 22.76
CA LYS A 128 11.38 24.29 23.94
C LYS A 128 12.63 25.07 23.56
N ASN A 129 12.61 26.40 23.71
CA ASN A 129 13.82 27.18 23.66
C ASN A 129 14.71 26.78 24.86
N TRP A 130 16.00 26.53 24.64
CA TRP A 130 16.93 26.21 25.74
C TRP A 130 17.32 27.50 26.50
N ASP A 131 16.32 28.17 27.09
CA ASP A 131 16.52 29.12 28.18
C ASP A 131 15.76 28.58 29.41
N PRO A 132 16.46 28.14 30.46
CA PRO A 132 15.84 27.57 31.66
C PRO A 132 14.97 28.56 32.45
N ARG A 133 14.95 29.86 32.08
CA ARG A 133 14.12 30.90 32.73
C ARG A 133 12.74 31.08 32.10
N TRP A 134 12.47 30.46 30.95
CA TRP A 134 11.22 30.62 30.21
C TRP A 134 10.42 29.31 30.24
N ASN A 135 9.16 29.37 30.70
CA ASN A 135 8.26 28.22 30.80
C ASN A 135 7.36 28.03 29.56
N GLU A 136 7.51 28.87 28.55
CA GLU A 136 6.66 28.89 27.37
C GLU A 136 7.38 28.30 26.15
N GLY A 137 6.67 27.49 25.38
CA GLY A 137 7.14 26.87 24.14
C GLY A 137 6.28 27.27 22.95
N LEU A 138 6.81 27.13 21.73
CA LEU A 138 6.07 27.42 20.51
C LEU A 138 5.31 26.16 20.05
N SER A 139 4.03 26.31 19.71
CA SER A 139 3.23 25.26 19.04
C SER A 139 2.94 25.68 17.60
N ILE A 140 3.17 24.76 16.65
CA ILE A 140 2.93 24.99 15.22
C ILE A 140 1.90 23.97 14.75
N ILE A 141 0.77 24.45 14.23
CA ILE A 141 -0.30 23.61 13.68
C ILE A 141 -0.25 23.72 12.15
N LEU A 142 0.07 22.62 11.48
CA LEU A 142 0.04 22.52 10.02
C LEU A 142 -1.36 22.06 9.60
N SER A 143 -2.03 22.83 8.74
CA SER A 143 -3.36 22.52 8.22
C SER A 143 -3.38 22.52 6.69
N LEU A 144 -4.25 21.70 6.09
CA LEU A 144 -4.25 21.50 4.66
C LEU A 144 -4.82 22.71 3.91
N SER A 145 -4.01 23.42 3.13
CA SER A 145 -4.49 24.45 2.20
C SER A 145 -4.73 23.84 0.82
N SER A 146 -5.92 24.04 0.26
CA SER A 146 -6.44 23.42 -0.97
C SER A 146 -5.64 23.70 -2.26
N LYS A 147 -4.49 24.37 -2.19
CA LYS A 147 -3.70 24.80 -3.35
C LYS A 147 -2.20 24.54 -3.26
N SER A 148 -1.69 23.75 -2.31
CA SER A 148 -0.24 23.46 -2.24
C SER A 148 0.06 22.05 -1.73
N VAL A 149 0.97 21.36 -2.44
CA VAL A 149 1.35 19.95 -2.20
C VAL A 149 2.50 19.82 -1.19
N TYR A 150 3.02 20.94 -0.66
CA TYR A 150 4.12 20.93 0.30
C TYR A 150 3.99 22.05 1.34
N TYR A 151 4.35 21.73 2.59
CA TYR A 151 4.52 22.69 3.68
C TYR A 151 6.02 22.87 3.90
N ARG A 152 6.54 24.09 3.71
CA ARG A 152 7.92 24.41 4.07
C ARG A 152 7.90 25.13 5.42
N LEU A 153 8.31 24.42 6.47
CA LEU A 153 8.55 25.04 7.77
C LEU A 153 10.03 25.41 7.87
N VAL A 154 10.33 26.71 7.90
CA VAL A 154 11.67 27.23 8.18
C VAL A 154 11.65 27.82 9.57
N ILE A 155 12.34 27.17 10.50
CA ILE A 155 12.61 27.71 11.84
C ILE A 155 14.03 28.26 11.78
N GLY A 156 14.15 29.58 11.91
CA GLY A 156 15.43 30.30 12.03
C GLY A 156 15.72 30.64 13.47
#